data_AF-A0A7D7VDJ8-F1
#
_entry.id   AF-A0A7D7VDJ8-F1
#
_cell.length_a   1.000
_cell.length_b   1.000
_cell.length_c   1.000
_cell.angle_alpha   90.00
_cell.angle_beta   90.00
_cell.angle_gamma   90.00
#
_symmetry.space_group_name_H-M   'P 1'
#
loop_
_entity.id
_entity.type
_entity.pdbx_description
1 polymer ?
#
loop_
_entity_poly.entity_id
_entity_poly.type
_entity_poly.pdbx_seq_one_letter_code
_entity_poly.pdbx_strand_id
1 'polypeptide(L)'
;MKKLDKLQKELNTISSEIQDLDKFRESNSLKRFKRQLQGELSHIKEKIRQLTETPTEKVEKAVERVTLANQNRSEKNKRIWRYVKAIQKNYRPDMSLKEIRTQLKKHRQGLENDIPDVAWRNPSP
;
A
#
# COMPACT_ATOMS: atom_id res chain seq x y z
N MET A 1 -5.52 -13.97 -31.84
CA MET A 1 -4.86 -12.73 -32.30
C MET A 1 -5.82 -11.54 -32.40
N LYS A 2 -6.90 -11.60 -33.20
CA LYS A 2 -7.86 -10.48 -33.40
C LYS A 2 -8.35 -9.74 -32.13
N LYS A 3 -8.54 -10.46 -31.00
CA LYS A 3 -8.97 -9.88 -29.72
C LYS A 3 -7.87 -9.05 -29.02
N LEU A 4 -6.62 -9.53 -29.07
CA LEU A 4 -5.47 -8.82 -28.47
C LEU A 4 -5.20 -7.52 -29.24
N ASP A 5 -5.21 -7.61 -30.57
CA ASP A 5 -5.01 -6.45 -31.44
C ASP A 5 -6.10 -5.40 -31.23
N LYS A 6 -7.36 -5.83 -31.02
CA LYS A 6 -8.46 -4.93 -30.68
C LYS A 6 -8.22 -4.20 -29.35
N LEU A 7 -7.83 -4.93 -28.30
CA LEU A 7 -7.54 -4.33 -26.99
C LEU A 7 -6.33 -3.37 -27.06
N GLN A 8 -5.30 -3.69 -27.85
CA GLN A 8 -4.15 -2.82 -28.02
C GLN A 8 -4.51 -1.52 -28.74
N LYS A 9 -5.40 -1.59 -29.74
CA LYS A 9 -5.95 -0.39 -30.40
C LYS A 9 -6.78 0.47 -29.44
N GLU A 10 -7.65 -0.15 -28.65
CA GLU A 10 -8.43 0.56 -27.62
C GLU A 10 -7.52 1.23 -26.59
N LEU A 11 -6.48 0.53 -26.11
CA LEU A 11 -5.49 1.09 -25.18
C LEU A 11 -4.80 2.32 -25.76
N ASN A 12 -4.32 2.24 -27.00
CA ASN A 12 -3.64 3.35 -27.67
C ASN A 12 -4.58 4.55 -27.85
N THR A 13 -5.85 4.29 -28.19
CA THR A 13 -6.88 5.34 -28.37
C THR A 13 -7.15 6.09 -27.08
N ILE A 14 -7.42 5.38 -25.98
CA ILE A 14 -7.64 6.02 -24.67
C ILE A 14 -6.38 6.75 -24.20
N SER A 15 -5.20 6.20 -24.46
CA SER A 15 -3.93 6.86 -24.13
C SER A 15 -3.76 8.17 -24.88
N SER A 16 -4.09 8.23 -26.18
CA SER A 16 -4.05 9.48 -26.96
C SER A 16 -5.12 10.47 -26.49
N GLU A 17 -6.33 10.01 -26.16
CA GLU A 17 -7.39 10.88 -25.64
C GLU A 17 -6.96 11.55 -24.33
N ILE A 18 -6.34 10.81 -23.41
CA ILE A 18 -5.82 11.39 -22.16
C ILE A 18 -4.76 12.47 -22.45
N GLN A 19 -3.85 12.22 -23.40
CA GLN A 19 -2.83 13.20 -23.81
C GLN A 19 -3.45 14.45 -24.46
N ASP A 20 -4.49 14.28 -25.27
CA ASP A 20 -5.21 15.40 -25.85
C ASP A 20 -5.93 16.22 -24.78
N LEU A 21 -6.49 15.57 -23.76
CA LEU A 21 -7.12 16.22 -22.62
C LEU A 21 -6.13 17.01 -21.75
N ASP A 22 -4.82 16.77 -21.84
CA ASP A 22 -3.79 17.57 -21.15
C ASP A 22 -3.59 18.96 -21.77
N LYS A 23 -4.03 19.18 -23.01
CA LYS A 23 -3.98 20.49 -23.68
C LYS A 23 -5.01 21.48 -23.14
N PHE A 24 -6.03 20.99 -22.43
CA PHE A 24 -7.12 21.82 -21.89
C PHE A 24 -6.82 22.31 -20.48
N ARG A 25 -7.33 23.49 -20.14
CA ARG A 25 -7.26 24.03 -18.78
C ARG A 25 -7.92 23.07 -17.78
N GLU A 26 -7.23 22.81 -16.66
CA GLU A 26 -7.74 21.92 -15.63
C GLU A 26 -9.04 22.43 -15.01
N SER A 27 -10.07 21.58 -15.04
CA SER A 27 -11.33 21.74 -14.32
C SER A 27 -11.63 20.49 -13.50
N ASN A 28 -12.48 20.61 -12.47
CA ASN A 28 -12.88 19.44 -11.66
C ASN A 28 -13.59 18.37 -12.51
N SER A 29 -14.39 18.77 -13.50
CA SER A 29 -15.03 17.86 -14.45
C SER A 29 -14.00 17.13 -15.32
N LEU A 30 -13.00 17.86 -15.83
CA LEU A 30 -11.91 17.27 -16.61
C LEU A 30 -11.08 16.29 -15.77
N LYS A 31 -10.79 16.61 -14.50
CA LYS A 31 -10.10 15.70 -13.57
C LYS A 31 -10.88 14.41 -13.35
N ARG A 32 -12.20 14.50 -13.16
CA ARG A 32 -13.07 13.32 -13.00
C ARG A 32 -13.07 12.48 -14.28
N PHE A 33 -13.19 13.12 -15.44
CA PHE A 33 -13.18 12.43 -16.72
C PHE A 33 -11.85 11.73 -17.00
N LYS A 34 -10.70 12.41 -16.80
CA LYS A 34 -9.37 11.80 -16.89
C LYS A 34 -9.22 10.59 -15.97
N ARG A 35 -9.74 10.65 -14.74
CA ARG A 35 -9.72 9.50 -13.82
C ARG A 35 -10.55 8.33 -14.32
N GLN A 36 -11.69 8.59 -14.96
CA GLN A 36 -12.50 7.52 -15.58
C GLN A 36 -11.72 6.85 -16.71
N LEU A 37 -11.16 7.62 -17.63
CA LEU A 37 -10.32 7.10 -18.72
C LEU A 37 -9.09 6.33 -18.21
N GLN A 38 -8.44 6.81 -17.15
CA GLN A 38 -7.34 6.08 -16.49
C GLN A 38 -7.80 4.75 -15.89
N GLY A 39 -9.02 4.69 -15.35
CA GLY A 39 -9.63 3.45 -14.87
C GLY A 39 -9.89 2.45 -16.00
N GLU A 40 -10.44 2.92 -17.12
CA GLU A 40 -10.68 2.11 -18.32
C GLU A 40 -9.36 1.60 -18.93
N LEU A 41 -8.36 2.47 -19.04
CA LEU A 41 -7.03 2.12 -19.52
C LEU A 41 -6.39 1.05 -18.63
N SER A 42 -6.51 1.18 -17.31
CA SER A 42 -6.05 0.17 -16.35
C SER A 42 -6.76 -1.18 -16.55
N HIS A 43 -8.06 -1.17 -16.80
CA HIS A 43 -8.84 -2.39 -17.07
C HIS A 43 -8.43 -3.08 -18.37
N ILE A 44 -8.17 -2.32 -19.43
CA ILE A 44 -7.70 -2.88 -20.71
C ILE A 44 -6.30 -3.47 -20.56
N LYS A 45 -5.39 -2.77 -19.87
CA LYS A 45 -4.04 -3.30 -19.55
C LYS A 45 -4.13 -4.63 -18.81
N GLU A 46 -5.04 -4.75 -17.86
CA GLU A 46 -5.25 -5.98 -17.11
C GLU A 46 -5.79 -7.12 -17.99
N LYS A 47 -6.74 -6.83 -18.90
CA LYS A 47 -7.22 -7.83 -19.88
C LYS A 47 -6.11 -8.30 -20.83
N ILE A 48 -5.29 -7.38 -21.33
CA ILE A 48 -4.13 -7.71 -22.17
C ILE A 48 -3.18 -8.62 -21.39
N ARG A 49 -2.82 -8.21 -20.18
CA ARG A 49 -1.97 -8.98 -19.26
C ARG A 49 -2.50 -10.41 -19.08
N GLN A 50 -3.79 -10.58 -18.78
CA GLN A 50 -4.38 -11.91 -18.58
C GLN A 50 -4.33 -12.81 -19.83
N LEU A 51 -4.39 -12.21 -21.02
CA LEU A 51 -4.33 -12.91 -22.30
C LEU A 51 -2.90 -13.26 -22.73
N THR A 52 -1.91 -12.47 -22.32
CA THR A 52 -0.51 -12.66 -22.70
C THR A 52 0.33 -13.38 -21.65
N GLU A 53 -0.10 -13.37 -20.38
CA GLU A 53 0.67 -13.96 -19.29
C GLU A 53 0.81 -15.47 -19.41
N THR A 54 2.06 -15.90 -19.39
CA THR A 54 2.42 -17.32 -19.30
C THR A 54 2.14 -17.86 -17.89
N PRO A 55 1.91 -19.18 -17.73
CA PRO A 55 1.75 -19.78 -16.40
C PRO A 55 2.94 -19.52 -15.47
N THR A 56 4.16 -19.48 -16.01
CA THR A 56 5.40 -19.18 -15.27
C THR A 56 5.39 -17.76 -14.71
N GLU A 57 5.06 -16.74 -15.53
CA GLU A 57 4.96 -15.35 -15.07
C GLU A 57 3.90 -15.16 -13.98
N LYS A 58 2.80 -15.93 -14.04
CA LYS A 58 1.75 -15.88 -13.01
C LYS A 58 2.27 -16.38 -11.66
N VAL A 59 3.05 -17.45 -11.67
CA VAL A 59 3.67 -18.02 -10.46
C VAL A 59 4.70 -17.05 -9.89
N GLU A 60 5.59 -16.52 -10.73
CA GLU A 60 6.61 -15.54 -10.31
C GLU A 60 5.98 -14.31 -9.63
N LYS A 61 4.95 -13.72 -10.24
CA LYS A 61 4.23 -12.59 -9.64
C LYS A 61 3.53 -12.94 -8.33
N ALA A 62 3.01 -14.15 -8.20
CA ALA A 62 2.43 -14.61 -6.94
C ALA A 62 3.50 -14.69 -5.83
N VAL A 63 4.68 -15.22 -6.16
CA VAL A 63 5.83 -15.29 -5.26
C VAL A 63 6.33 -13.89 -4.89
N GLU A 64 6.47 -12.97 -5.85
CA GLU A 64 6.84 -11.57 -5.61
C GLU A 64 5.86 -10.87 -4.67
N ARG A 65 4.55 -11.06 -4.86
CA ARG A 65 3.53 -10.46 -3.97
C ARG A 65 3.66 -10.98 -2.54
N VAL A 66 3.86 -12.28 -2.37
CA VAL A 66 4.01 -12.89 -1.05
C VAL A 66 5.30 -12.44 -0.38
N THR A 67 6.42 -12.42 -1.12
CA THR A 67 7.72 -11.98 -0.61
C THR A 67 7.68 -10.50 -0.19
N LEU A 68 7.12 -9.62 -1.01
CA LEU A 68 6.94 -8.20 -0.67
C LEU A 68 6.03 -8.03 0.55
N ALA A 69 4.92 -8.77 0.63
CA ALA A 69 4.02 -8.73 1.79
C ALA A 69 4.75 -9.18 3.08
N ASN A 70 5.59 -10.22 3.00
CA ASN A 70 6.37 -10.71 4.12
C ASN A 70 7.47 -9.72 4.54
N GLN A 71 8.13 -9.06 3.58
CA GLN A 71 9.09 -7.98 3.85
C GLN A 71 8.41 -6.82 4.59
N ASN A 72 7.27 -6.36 4.09
CA ASN A 72 6.50 -5.28 4.72
C ASN A 72 6.05 -5.64 6.15
N ARG A 73 5.58 -6.87 6.37
CA ARG A 73 5.25 -7.38 7.72
C ARG A 73 6.47 -7.41 8.63
N SER A 74 7.61 -7.87 8.11
CA SER A 74 8.88 -7.92 8.85
C SER A 74 9.33 -6.53 9.29
N GLU A 75 9.35 -5.55 8.39
CA GLU A 75 9.73 -4.18 8.71
C GLU A 75 8.77 -3.51 9.70
N LYS A 76 7.46 -3.76 9.57
CA LYS A 76 6.47 -3.32 10.56
C LYS A 76 6.76 -3.91 11.93
N ASN A 77 7.04 -5.21 12.00
CA ASN A 77 7.35 -5.89 13.26
C ASN A 77 8.65 -5.36 13.89
N LYS A 78 9.70 -5.13 13.10
CA LYS A 78 10.96 -4.51 13.56
C LYS A 78 10.71 -3.12 14.14
N ARG A 79 9.90 -2.29 13.47
CA ARG A 79 9.55 -0.94 13.94
C ARG A 79 8.82 -0.99 15.28
N ILE A 80 7.79 -1.84 15.40
CA ILE A 80 7.05 -2.03 16.65
C ILE A 80 7.98 -2.55 17.74
N TRP A 81 8.88 -3.49 17.42
CA TRP A 81 9.83 -4.03 18.38
C TRP A 81 10.79 -2.98 18.93
N ARG A 82 11.40 -2.16 18.05
CA ARG A 82 12.28 -1.06 18.45
C ARG A 82 11.54 -0.05 19.32
N TYR A 83 10.33 0.31 18.93
CA TYR A 83 9.48 1.23 19.68
C TYR A 83 9.17 0.73 21.10
N VAL A 84 8.71 -0.51 21.23
CA VAL A 84 8.41 -1.14 22.53
C VAL A 84 9.68 -1.28 23.37
N LYS A 85 10.82 -1.65 22.77
CA LYS A 85 12.11 -1.73 23.46
C LYS A 85 12.58 -0.37 24.00
N ALA A 86 12.39 0.70 23.24
CA ALA A 86 12.76 2.04 23.68
C ALA A 86 11.91 2.47 24.90
N ILE A 87 10.61 2.20 24.88
CA ILE A 87 9.72 2.45 26.02
C ILE A 87 10.15 1.64 27.25
N GLN A 88 10.45 0.35 27.08
CA GLN A 88 10.94 -0.49 28.17
C GLN A 88 12.22 0.10 28.77
N LYS A 89 13.20 0.43 27.92
CA LYS A 89 14.51 0.92 28.37
C LYS A 89 14.41 2.25 29.13
N ASN A 90 13.60 3.18 28.63
CA ASN A 90 13.64 4.57 29.08
C ASN A 90 12.57 4.93 30.11
N TYR A 91 11.43 4.23 30.11
CA TYR A 91 10.30 4.58 30.97
C TYR A 91 9.85 3.46 31.90
N ARG A 92 9.89 2.19 31.45
CA ARG A 92 9.32 1.05 32.19
C ARG A 92 10.22 -0.20 32.11
N PRO A 93 11.42 -0.16 32.74
CA PRO A 93 12.34 -1.29 32.75
C PRO A 93 11.81 -2.48 33.58
N ASP A 94 10.85 -2.22 34.46
CA ASP A 94 10.13 -3.17 35.29
C ASP A 94 9.14 -4.05 34.50
N MET A 95 8.61 -3.55 33.38
CA MET A 95 7.63 -4.30 32.57
C MET A 95 8.30 -5.16 31.51
N SER A 96 7.69 -6.30 31.22
CA SER A 96 8.08 -7.14 30.08
C SER A 96 7.66 -6.50 28.75
N LEU A 97 8.40 -6.82 27.68
CA LEU A 97 8.06 -6.39 26.32
C LEU A 97 6.68 -6.89 25.86
N LYS A 98 6.20 -8.00 26.43
CA LYS A 98 4.85 -8.54 26.15
C LYS A 98 3.78 -7.65 26.75
N GLU A 99 3.95 -7.21 28.00
CA GLU A 99 3.01 -6.30 28.67
C GLU A 99 2.96 -4.95 27.96
N ILE A 100 4.12 -4.36 27.63
CA ILE A 100 4.17 -3.08 26.90
C ILE A 100 3.47 -3.20 25.53
N ARG A 101 3.56 -4.34 24.84
CA ARG A 101 2.80 -4.59 23.60
C ARG A 101 1.29 -4.63 23.85
N THR A 102 0.84 -5.23 24.95
CA THR A 102 -0.58 -5.23 25.33
C THR A 102 -1.06 -3.82 25.64
N GLN A 103 -0.27 -3.04 26.39
CA GLN A 103 -0.56 -1.64 26.70
C GLN A 103 -0.58 -0.77 25.43
N LEU A 104 0.34 -1.01 24.48
CA LEU A 104 0.32 -0.33 23.18
C LEU A 104 -0.96 -0.64 22.39
N LYS A 105 -1.47 -1.87 22.47
CA LYS A 105 -2.75 -2.22 21.85
C LYS A 105 -3.91 -1.44 22.49
N LYS A 106 -3.96 -1.39 23.84
CA LYS A 106 -4.95 -0.60 24.59
C LYS A 106 -4.89 0.88 24.23
N HIS A 107 -3.70 1.49 24.25
CA HIS A 107 -3.47 2.89 23.87
C HIS A 107 -3.97 3.20 22.44
N ARG A 108 -3.67 2.33 21.46
CA ARG A 108 -4.17 2.49 20.07
C ARG A 108 -5.69 2.38 19.93
N GLN A 109 -6.34 1.70 20.88
CA GLN A 109 -7.79 1.54 20.93
C GLN A 109 -8.47 2.65 21.75
N GLY A 110 -7.69 3.58 22.31
CA GLY A 110 -8.22 4.61 23.22
C GLY A 110 -8.66 4.06 24.58
N LEU A 111 -8.18 2.86 24.95
CA LEU A 111 -8.44 2.25 26.25
C LEU A 111 -7.42 2.72 27.28
N GLU A 112 -7.85 2.71 28.55
CA GLU A 112 -6.98 2.98 29.69
C GLU A 112 -5.77 2.04 29.69
N ASN A 113 -4.58 2.61 29.92
CA ASN A 113 -3.32 1.90 29.88
C ASN A 113 -2.34 2.46 30.92
N ASP A 114 -1.43 1.60 31.38
CA ASP A 114 -0.57 1.87 32.54
C ASP A 114 0.73 2.61 32.18
N ILE A 115 0.89 3.03 30.91
CA ILE A 115 2.11 3.69 30.41
C ILE A 115 1.80 5.16 30.15
N PRO A 116 2.59 6.10 30.70
CA PRO A 116 2.38 7.53 30.48
C PRO A 116 2.38 7.93 29.00
N ASP A 117 1.52 8.87 28.62
CA ASP A 117 1.40 9.39 27.26
C ASP A 117 2.71 9.93 26.67
N VAL A 118 3.58 10.50 27.52
CA VAL A 118 4.89 11.00 27.10
C VAL A 118 5.76 9.88 26.51
N ALA A 119 5.68 8.66 27.05
CA ALA A 119 6.43 7.51 26.55
C ALA A 119 5.93 7.06 25.17
N TRP A 120 4.64 7.25 24.89
CA TRP A 120 4.07 6.96 23.57
C TRP A 120 4.47 7.98 22.51
N ARG A 121 4.56 9.26 22.88
CA ARG A 121 4.96 10.34 21.96
C ARG A 121 6.45 10.37 21.70
N ASN A 122 7.26 10.14 22.74
CA ASN A 122 8.71 10.16 22.66
C ASN A 122 9.32 8.93 23.37
N PRO A 123 9.35 7.76 22.71
CA PRO A 123 9.81 6.50 23.32
C PRO A 123 11.32 6.47 23.58
N SER A 124 12.10 7.36 22.95
CA SER A 124 13.54 7.50 23.13
C SER A 124 13.90 8.98 23.28
N PRO A 125 13.63 9.57 24.46
CA PRO A 125 13.97 10.96 24.74
C PRO A 125 15.47 11.22 24.73
#